data_AF-A0AAU9IHP6-F1
#
_entry.id   AF-A0AAU9IHP6-F1
#
_cell.length_a   1.000
_cell.length_b   1.000
_cell.length_c   1.000
_cell.angle_alpha   90.00
_cell.angle_beta   90.00
_cell.angle_gamma   90.00
#
_symmetry.space_group_name_H-M   'P 1'
#
loop_
_entity.id
_entity.type
_entity.pdbx_description
1 polymer ?
#
loop_
_entity_poly.entity_id
_entity_poly.type
_entity_poly.pdbx_seq_one_letter_code
_entity_poly.pdbx_strand_id
1 'polypeptide(L)'
;MCLILCKPVVCDHPFCVSFYTKMGGMRVTLLNNDEDHYLSVINYQNAVLTDLVEYNKKSFEAFDNLLAEAKSLGRFLANTRHADLVMETSITDEQIFSSSTKEDSYKYELKLIEKFPEALWKERGFSIRAFVQDKSRESVYLHKFPRFRVFLYTMDEKPKLLNLNVAGKKVLRGTIEAEMKEDSTIYFKNLVINEVSSHYTNDAFQIVVANLNSSAVKPLILSGIHVRARRLVKK
;
A
#
# COMPACT_ATOMS: atom_id res chain seq x y z
N MET A 1 36.63 -0.77 -39.37
CA MET A 1 37.88 -0.03 -39.13
C MET A 1 38.16 -0.11 -37.64
N CYS A 2 39.39 -0.39 -37.21
CA CYS A 2 39.68 -0.44 -35.79
C CYS A 2 39.65 0.99 -35.22
N LEU A 3 38.76 1.27 -34.27
CA LEU A 3 38.65 2.58 -33.62
C LEU A 3 39.84 2.86 -32.69
N ILE A 4 40.50 1.81 -32.20
CA ILE A 4 41.64 1.92 -31.29
C ILE A 4 42.93 2.18 -32.07
N LEU A 5 43.13 1.46 -33.18
CA LEU A 5 44.35 1.53 -33.97
C LEU A 5 44.24 2.47 -35.17
N CYS A 6 43.05 3.05 -35.42
CA CYS A 6 42.72 3.90 -36.57
C CYS A 6 43.12 3.32 -37.93
N LYS A 7 43.23 1.99 -38.04
CA LYS A 7 43.57 1.29 -39.28
C LYS A 7 42.33 0.65 -39.89
N PRO A 8 42.22 0.60 -41.23
CA PRO A 8 41.11 -0.04 -41.93
C PRO A 8 41.25 -1.57 -41.95
N VAL A 9 41.46 -2.16 -40.76
CA VAL A 9 41.51 -3.62 -40.57
C VAL A 9 40.27 -4.02 -39.79
N VAL A 10 39.75 -5.22 -40.05
CA VAL A 10 38.74 -5.87 -39.22
C VAL A 10 39.40 -6.23 -37.89
N CYS A 11 38.77 -5.86 -36.78
CA CYS A 11 39.27 -6.17 -35.45
C CYS A 11 38.11 -6.60 -34.55
N ASP A 12 38.44 -7.36 -33.52
CA ASP A 12 37.55 -7.98 -32.53
C ASP A 12 37.51 -7.23 -31.20
N HIS A 13 38.18 -6.08 -31.09
CA HIS A 13 38.14 -5.26 -29.87
C HIS A 13 36.68 -4.96 -29.44
N PRO A 14 36.32 -5.20 -28.16
CA PRO A 14 34.94 -5.07 -27.67
C PRO A 14 34.28 -3.72 -27.99
N PHE A 15 35.05 -2.63 -27.90
CA PHE A 15 34.58 -1.27 -28.22
C PHE A 15 34.28 -1.07 -29.71
N CYS A 16 35.08 -1.68 -30.60
CA CYS A 16 34.87 -1.58 -32.03
C CYS A 16 33.61 -2.35 -32.45
N VAL A 17 33.44 -3.57 -31.92
CA VAL A 17 32.26 -4.41 -32.17
C VAL A 17 30.98 -3.72 -31.67
N SER A 18 31.00 -3.15 -30.46
CA SER A 18 29.86 -2.42 -29.89
C SER A 18 29.50 -1.15 -30.67
N PHE A 19 30.49 -0.42 -31.17
CA PHE A 19 30.26 0.80 -31.95
C PHE A 19 29.61 0.50 -33.30
N TYR A 20 30.12 -0.49 -34.04
CA TYR A 20 29.56 -0.82 -35.36
C TYR A 20 28.21 -1.53 -35.31
N THR A 21 27.94 -2.28 -34.23
CA THR A 21 26.59 -2.88 -34.01
C THR A 21 25.54 -1.82 -33.68
N LYS A 22 25.91 -0.73 -33.01
CA LYS A 22 24.99 0.38 -32.70
C LYS A 22 24.76 1.36 -33.86
N MET A 23 25.73 1.50 -34.78
CA MET A 23 25.68 2.39 -35.95
C MET A 23 24.87 1.84 -37.15
N GLY A 24 23.92 0.93 -36.90
CA GLY A 24 22.88 0.43 -37.80
C GLY A 24 23.02 0.70 -39.31
N GLY A 25 23.50 -0.29 -40.07
CA GLY A 25 23.22 -0.35 -41.51
C GLY A 25 24.32 -0.88 -42.43
N MET A 26 25.56 -1.05 -41.98
CA MET A 26 26.56 -1.74 -42.79
C MET A 26 26.40 -3.24 -42.61
N ARG A 27 25.82 -3.90 -43.62
CA ARG A 27 25.90 -5.35 -43.80
C ARG A 27 27.38 -5.72 -43.77
N VAL A 28 27.84 -6.26 -42.64
CA VAL A 28 29.03 -7.08 -42.62
C VAL A 28 28.70 -8.25 -43.53
N THR A 29 29.30 -8.29 -44.72
CA THR A 29 29.36 -9.51 -45.52
C THR A 29 30.11 -10.55 -44.69
N LEU A 30 29.37 -11.24 -43.82
CA LEU A 30 29.80 -12.44 -43.14
C LEU A 30 29.79 -13.57 -44.17
N LEU A 31 30.80 -13.56 -45.03
CA LEU A 31 31.29 -14.81 -45.60
C LEU A 31 32.25 -15.38 -44.57
N ASN A 32 31.69 -16.20 -43.67
CA ASN A 32 32.18 -17.55 -43.37
C ASN A 32 31.36 -18.09 -42.19
N ASN A 33 30.83 -19.30 -42.39
CA ASN A 33 30.19 -20.10 -41.36
C ASN A 33 31.26 -20.44 -40.30
N ASP A 34 31.24 -19.77 -39.15
CA ASP A 34 32.01 -20.24 -38.00
C ASP A 34 31.01 -20.50 -36.86
N GLU A 35 30.64 -21.77 -36.70
CA GLU A 35 29.99 -22.29 -35.49
C GLU A 35 30.73 -21.79 -34.23
N ASP A 36 32.05 -21.65 -34.31
CA ASP A 36 32.92 -21.12 -33.27
C ASP A 36 32.57 -19.69 -32.84
N HIS A 37 32.11 -18.83 -33.75
CA HIS A 37 31.67 -17.48 -33.40
C HIS A 37 30.38 -17.53 -32.57
N TYR A 38 29.40 -18.34 -32.99
CA TYR A 38 28.16 -18.50 -32.24
C TYR A 38 28.39 -19.17 -30.88
N LEU A 39 29.26 -20.18 -30.83
CA LEU A 39 29.68 -20.83 -29.57
C LEU A 39 30.36 -19.83 -28.63
N SER A 40 31.22 -18.94 -29.15
CA SER A 40 31.87 -17.92 -28.33
C SER A 40 30.87 -16.92 -27.71
N VAL A 41 29.85 -16.51 -28.47
CA VAL A 41 28.80 -15.60 -28.00
C VAL A 41 27.90 -16.28 -26.98
N ILE A 42 27.52 -17.54 -27.21
CA ILE A 42 26.70 -18.34 -26.27
C ILE A 42 27.46 -18.56 -24.96
N ASN A 43 28.74 -18.93 -25.03
CA ASN A 43 29.56 -19.13 -23.84
C ASN A 43 29.74 -17.84 -23.03
N TYR A 44 29.93 -16.71 -23.72
CA TYR A 44 29.98 -15.41 -23.07
C TYR A 44 28.65 -15.05 -22.38
N GLN A 45 27.51 -15.28 -23.05
CA GLN A 45 26.19 -15.03 -22.46
C GLN A 45 25.93 -15.92 -21.25
N ASN A 46 26.32 -17.19 -21.30
CA ASN A 46 26.18 -18.12 -20.18
C ASN A 46 27.05 -17.72 -18.97
N ALA A 47 28.26 -17.22 -19.22
CA ALA A 47 29.11 -16.67 -18.16
C ALA A 47 28.44 -15.47 -17.47
N VAL A 48 27.93 -14.51 -18.26
CA VAL A 48 27.20 -13.34 -17.73
C VAL A 48 25.95 -13.73 -16.94
N LEU A 49 25.19 -14.72 -17.42
CA LEU A 49 24.01 -15.23 -16.69
C LEU A 49 24.40 -15.86 -15.36
N THR A 50 25.53 -16.58 -15.31
CA THR A 50 26.05 -17.18 -14.08
C THR A 50 26.44 -16.10 -13.07
N ASP A 51 27.13 -15.06 -13.53
CA ASP A 51 27.50 -13.91 -12.69
C ASP A 51 26.27 -13.17 -12.13
N LEU A 52 25.21 -13.03 -12.96
CA LEU A 52 23.94 -12.43 -12.52
C LEU A 52 23.23 -13.27 -11.46
N VAL A 53 23.23 -14.59 -11.60
CA VAL A 53 22.67 -15.49 -10.60
C VAL A 53 23.42 -15.37 -9.28
N GLU A 54 24.75 -15.33 -9.31
CA GLU A 54 25.57 -15.17 -8.11
C GLU A 54 25.36 -13.80 -7.45
N TYR A 55 25.30 -12.73 -8.25
CA TYR A 55 25.02 -11.39 -7.76
C TYR A 55 23.64 -11.27 -7.10
N ASN A 56 22.61 -11.85 -7.73
CA ASN A 56 21.26 -11.87 -7.18
C ASN A 56 21.22 -12.67 -5.87
N LYS A 57 21.91 -13.82 -5.80
CA LYS A 57 22.00 -14.62 -4.58
C LYS A 57 22.61 -13.81 -3.43
N LYS A 58 23.74 -13.14 -3.65
CA LYS A 58 24.38 -12.26 -2.64
C LYS A 58 23.47 -11.11 -2.23
N SER A 59 22.72 -10.56 -3.18
CA SER A 59 21.75 -9.48 -2.90
C SER A 59 20.60 -9.97 -2.03
N PHE A 60 20.04 -11.16 -2.31
CA PHE A 60 19.01 -11.77 -1.48
C PHE A 60 19.51 -12.07 -0.07
N GLU A 61 20.71 -12.63 0.07
CA GLU A 61 21.34 -12.86 1.38
C GLU A 61 21.54 -11.54 2.15
N ALA A 62 21.94 -10.45 1.48
CA ALA A 62 22.03 -9.14 2.09
C ALA A 62 20.66 -8.60 2.54
N PHE A 63 19.61 -8.79 1.74
CA PHE A 63 18.24 -8.41 2.13
C PHE A 63 17.74 -9.22 3.33
N ASP A 64 17.99 -10.52 3.36
CA ASP A 64 17.60 -11.38 4.48
C ASP A 64 18.33 -10.98 5.78
N ASN A 65 19.61 -10.63 5.67
CA ASN A 65 20.40 -10.12 6.80
C ASN A 65 19.84 -8.77 7.31
N LEU A 66 19.52 -7.84 6.42
CA LEU A 66 18.88 -6.57 6.79
C LEU A 66 17.50 -6.78 7.43
N LEU A 67 16.73 -7.75 6.95
CA LEU A 67 15.44 -8.13 7.52
C LEU A 67 15.59 -8.72 8.92
N ALA A 68 16.62 -9.55 9.14
CA ALA A 68 16.93 -10.13 10.44
C ALA A 68 17.39 -9.05 11.44
N GLU A 69 18.20 -8.09 10.98
CA GLU A 69 18.68 -6.95 11.78
C GLU A 69 17.54 -5.97 12.11
N ALA A 70 16.67 -5.65 11.15
CA ALA A 70 15.48 -4.84 11.41
C ALA A 70 14.55 -5.50 12.44
N LYS A 71 14.40 -6.83 12.38
CA LYS A 71 13.61 -7.61 13.36
C LYS A 71 14.26 -7.68 14.74
N SER A 72 15.59 -7.67 14.85
CA SER A 72 16.28 -7.65 16.14
C SER A 72 16.22 -6.26 16.78
N LEU A 73 16.40 -5.19 15.98
CA LEU A 73 16.19 -3.80 16.40
C LEU A 73 14.75 -3.55 16.83
N GLY A 74 13.75 -4.03 16.06
CA GLY A 74 12.34 -3.89 16.44
C GLY A 74 12.03 -4.55 17.78
N ARG A 75 12.65 -5.70 18.10
CA ARG A 75 12.53 -6.37 19.40
C ARG A 75 13.26 -5.64 20.53
N PHE A 76 14.42 -5.03 20.25
CA PHE A 76 15.18 -4.24 21.22
C PHE A 76 14.47 -2.92 21.57
N LEU A 77 13.91 -2.25 20.56
CA LEU A 77 13.11 -1.03 20.71
C LEU A 77 11.77 -1.28 21.41
N ALA A 78 11.14 -2.45 21.20
CA ALA A 78 9.94 -2.84 21.95
C ALA A 78 10.20 -2.98 23.47
N ASN A 79 11.44 -3.29 23.87
CA ASN A 79 11.84 -3.45 25.27
C ASN A 79 12.34 -2.15 25.93
N THR A 80 12.60 -1.09 25.15
CA THR A 80 13.03 0.21 25.64
C THR A 80 11.92 1.24 25.39
N ARG A 81 11.23 1.62 26.48
CA ARG A 81 10.00 2.44 26.44
C ARG A 81 10.12 3.72 25.60
N HIS A 82 9.04 3.99 24.86
CA HIS A 82 8.59 5.27 24.30
C HIS A 82 9.45 5.91 23.18
N ALA A 83 9.47 5.31 22.00
CA ALA A 83 9.59 6.06 20.75
C ALA A 83 8.88 5.31 19.62
N ASP A 84 8.05 6.03 18.87
CA ASP A 84 7.24 5.59 17.73
C ASP A 84 8.05 4.83 16.67
N LEU A 85 8.09 3.51 16.77
CA LEU A 85 8.15 2.61 15.62
C LEU A 85 7.19 1.46 15.90
N VAL A 86 5.90 1.75 15.75
CA VAL A 86 4.88 0.70 15.68
C VAL A 86 5.16 -0.08 14.39
N MET A 87 5.97 -1.12 14.51
CA MET A 87 5.84 -2.29 13.64
C MET A 87 4.45 -2.83 13.92
N GLU A 88 3.52 -2.35 13.10
CA GLU A 88 2.20 -2.87 12.86
C GLU A 88 2.16 -4.40 13.06
N THR A 89 1.74 -4.85 14.25
CA THR A 89 0.81 -5.98 14.31
C THR A 89 -0.55 -5.43 13.91
N SER A 90 -0.65 -4.94 12.67
CA SER A 90 -1.91 -4.51 12.08
C SER A 90 -2.75 -5.77 11.98
N ILE A 91 -3.91 -5.73 12.65
CA ILE A 91 -5.08 -6.49 12.21
C ILE A 91 -5.08 -6.29 10.69
N THR A 92 -4.83 -7.34 9.90
CA THR A 92 -4.73 -7.14 8.46
C THR A 92 -6.04 -6.55 7.97
N ASP A 93 -6.01 -5.73 6.91
CA ASP A 93 -7.22 -5.05 6.39
C ASP A 93 -8.38 -6.04 6.12
N GLU A 94 -8.05 -7.31 5.88
CA GLU A 94 -8.96 -8.44 5.70
C GLU A 94 -9.53 -9.01 7.03
N GLN A 95 -8.78 -8.92 8.13
CA GLN A 95 -9.21 -9.32 9.48
C GLN A 95 -10.20 -8.33 10.10
N ILE A 96 -10.11 -7.03 9.80
CA ILE A 96 -11.08 -6.03 10.29
C ILE A 96 -12.48 -6.36 9.75
N PHE A 97 -12.57 -6.70 8.46
CA PHE A 97 -13.85 -7.03 7.84
C PHE A 97 -14.35 -8.43 8.24
N SER A 98 -13.50 -9.46 8.21
CA SER A 98 -13.89 -10.84 8.56
C SER A 98 -14.20 -11.05 10.05
N SER A 99 -13.64 -10.25 10.95
CA SER A 99 -13.98 -10.33 12.38
C SER A 99 -15.40 -9.86 12.67
N SER A 100 -15.93 -8.92 11.88
CA SER A 100 -17.22 -8.26 12.12
C SER A 100 -18.44 -9.19 12.11
N THR A 101 -18.31 -10.41 11.55
CA THR A 101 -19.37 -11.42 11.47
C THR A 101 -19.47 -12.34 12.69
N LYS A 102 -18.53 -12.29 13.64
CA LYS A 102 -18.58 -13.10 14.88
C LYS A 102 -19.08 -12.26 16.06
N GLU A 103 -20.40 -12.10 16.15
CA GLU A 103 -21.06 -11.20 17.12
C GLU A 103 -20.73 -11.50 18.59
N ASP A 104 -20.50 -12.76 18.95
CA ASP A 104 -20.29 -13.17 20.36
C ASP A 104 -18.91 -12.85 20.94
N SER A 105 -17.95 -12.41 20.12
CA SER A 105 -16.57 -12.18 20.56
C SER A 105 -16.29 -10.78 21.11
N TYR A 106 -17.19 -9.83 20.88
CA TYR A 106 -16.97 -8.43 21.21
C TYR A 106 -17.45 -8.09 22.63
N LYS A 107 -16.65 -7.28 23.33
CA LYS A 107 -16.99 -6.75 24.66
C LYS A 107 -17.62 -5.36 24.57
N TYR A 108 -17.26 -4.61 23.54
CA TYR A 108 -17.68 -3.24 23.33
C TYR A 108 -18.20 -3.05 21.91
N GLU A 109 -19.04 -2.05 21.70
CA GLU A 109 -19.60 -1.69 20.39
C GLU A 109 -19.43 -0.18 20.14
N LEU A 110 -19.04 0.18 18.91
CA LEU A 110 -19.04 1.58 18.46
C LEU A 110 -20.42 1.99 17.93
N LYS A 111 -20.93 3.13 18.38
CA LYS A 111 -22.18 3.74 17.90
C LYS A 111 -21.95 5.16 17.42
N LEU A 112 -22.70 5.57 16.40
CA LEU A 112 -22.75 6.96 15.96
C LEU A 112 -23.51 7.84 16.97
N ILE A 113 -22.97 9.02 17.25
CA ILE A 113 -23.65 10.06 18.04
C ILE A 113 -24.64 10.82 17.15
N GLU A 114 -24.23 11.11 15.91
CA GLU A 114 -25.00 11.91 14.95
C GLU A 114 -25.38 11.06 13.74
N LYS A 115 -26.52 11.39 13.10
CA LYS A 115 -26.92 10.75 11.85
C LYS A 115 -25.84 10.99 10.79
N PHE A 116 -25.44 9.92 10.11
CA PHE A 116 -24.47 10.02 9.02
C PHE A 116 -25.05 10.82 7.84
N PRO A 117 -24.27 11.68 7.17
CA PRO A 117 -24.77 12.45 6.03
C PRO A 117 -25.29 11.55 4.90
N GLU A 118 -26.48 11.85 4.39
CA GLU A 118 -27.12 11.06 3.31
C GLU A 118 -26.40 11.20 1.96
N ALA A 119 -25.74 12.34 1.73
CA ALA A 119 -25.02 12.61 0.49
C ALA A 119 -23.62 13.13 0.80
N LEU A 120 -22.60 12.41 0.32
CA LEU A 120 -21.23 12.87 0.32
C LEU A 120 -20.83 13.36 -1.06
N TRP A 121 -19.94 14.35 -1.08
CA TRP A 121 -19.45 14.97 -2.29
C TRP A 121 -17.94 14.86 -2.33
N LYS A 122 -17.39 14.51 -3.49
CA LYS A 122 -15.94 14.48 -3.71
C LYS A 122 -15.33 15.82 -3.29
N GLU A 123 -14.23 15.73 -2.54
CA GLU A 123 -13.47 16.88 -2.01
C GLU A 123 -14.23 17.77 -1.02
N ARG A 124 -15.42 17.37 -0.55
CA ARG A 124 -16.15 18.07 0.51
C ARG A 124 -15.89 17.41 1.87
N GLY A 125 -15.58 18.25 2.87
CA GLY A 125 -15.42 17.82 4.25
C GLY A 125 -16.72 17.35 4.87
N PHE A 126 -16.65 16.26 5.63
CA PHE A 126 -17.67 15.77 6.55
C PHE A 126 -16.99 15.35 7.86
N SER A 127 -17.78 14.98 8.87
CA SER A 127 -17.23 14.52 10.14
C SER A 127 -18.01 13.32 10.65
N ILE A 128 -17.33 12.48 11.44
CA ILE A 128 -17.93 11.34 12.12
C ILE A 128 -17.72 11.53 13.62
N ARG A 129 -18.81 11.41 14.38
CA ARG A 129 -18.81 11.36 15.84
C ARG A 129 -19.35 10.01 16.28
N ALA A 130 -18.57 9.32 17.11
CA ALA A 130 -18.92 8.03 17.65
C ALA A 130 -18.61 7.97 19.15
N PHE A 131 -19.25 7.03 19.83
CA PHE A 131 -18.96 6.66 21.22
C PHE A 131 -18.92 5.14 21.33
N VAL A 132 -18.32 4.66 22.42
CA VAL A 132 -18.25 3.22 22.70
C VAL A 132 -19.27 2.89 23.78
N GLN A 133 -19.98 1.78 23.59
CA GLN A 133 -20.86 1.17 24.59
C GLN A 133 -20.34 -0.21 24.99
N ASP A 134 -20.63 -0.61 26.22
CA ASP A 134 -20.44 -1.99 26.68
C ASP A 134 -21.70 -2.85 26.41
N LYS A 135 -21.68 -4.10 26.90
CA LYS A 135 -22.83 -5.02 26.81
C LYS A 135 -24.06 -4.52 27.58
N SER A 136 -23.88 -3.64 28.56
CA SER A 136 -24.96 -2.99 29.33
C SER A 136 -25.55 -1.77 28.61
N ARG A 137 -25.01 -1.41 27.43
CA ARG A 137 -25.36 -0.22 26.63
C ARG A 137 -24.99 1.10 27.29
N GLU A 138 -24.12 1.07 28.30
CA GLU A 138 -23.58 2.29 28.91
C GLU A 138 -22.36 2.77 28.14
N SER A 139 -22.16 4.09 28.08
CA SER A 139 -20.98 4.63 27.42
C SER A 139 -19.75 4.43 28.30
N VAL A 140 -18.67 3.92 27.71
CA VAL A 140 -17.44 3.57 28.45
C VAL A 140 -16.22 4.21 27.82
N TYR A 141 -15.36 4.81 28.64
CA TYR A 141 -14.06 5.32 28.23
C TYR A 141 -12.98 4.24 28.29
N LEU A 142 -12.25 4.05 27.19
CA LEU A 142 -11.26 2.98 27.04
C LEU A 142 -9.83 3.48 27.30
N HIS A 143 -9.46 3.68 28.56
CA HIS A 143 -8.15 4.19 28.96
C HIS A 143 -6.94 3.45 28.36
N LYS A 144 -7.03 2.12 28.20
CA LYS A 144 -5.91 1.29 27.74
C LYS A 144 -5.72 1.29 26.22
N PHE A 145 -6.75 1.63 25.45
CA PHE A 145 -6.73 1.57 23.98
C PHE A 145 -7.63 2.66 23.40
N PRO A 146 -7.27 3.95 23.55
CA PRO A 146 -8.13 5.06 23.15
C PRO A 146 -8.08 5.37 21.64
N ARG A 147 -7.21 4.74 20.85
CA ARG A 147 -6.98 5.12 19.44
C ARG A 147 -7.91 4.40 18.48
N PHE A 148 -8.49 5.16 17.56
CA PHE A 148 -9.40 4.68 16.52
C PHE A 148 -8.99 5.23 15.15
N ARG A 149 -9.35 4.49 14.09
CA ARG A 149 -9.08 4.86 12.71
C ARG A 149 -10.28 4.63 11.80
N VAL A 150 -10.41 5.51 10.81
CA VAL A 150 -11.38 5.44 9.72
C VAL A 150 -10.72 4.80 8.50
N PHE A 151 -11.39 3.80 7.95
CA PHE A 151 -11.02 3.10 6.74
C PHE A 151 -12.15 3.24 5.71
N LEU A 152 -11.79 3.22 4.43
CA LEU A 152 -12.74 3.29 3.32
C LEU A 152 -12.57 2.06 2.44
N TYR A 153 -13.63 1.28 2.26
CA TYR A 153 -13.62 0.06 1.46
C TYR A 153 -14.57 0.17 0.27
N THR A 154 -14.28 -0.60 -0.78
CA THR A 154 -15.26 -0.86 -1.85
C THR A 154 -16.39 -1.75 -1.33
N MET A 155 -17.55 -1.67 -1.99
CA MET A 155 -18.70 -2.53 -1.69
C MET A 155 -18.70 -3.83 -2.53
N ASP A 156 -17.59 -4.20 -3.16
CA ASP A 156 -17.51 -5.43 -3.97
C ASP A 156 -17.71 -6.69 -3.10
N GLU A 157 -17.96 -7.84 -3.73
CA GLU A 157 -18.14 -9.14 -3.04
C GLU A 157 -16.99 -9.45 -2.05
N LYS A 158 -15.75 -9.08 -2.42
CA LYS A 158 -14.62 -8.96 -1.50
C LYS A 158 -14.25 -7.48 -1.34
N PRO A 159 -14.64 -6.81 -0.24
CA PRO A 159 -14.32 -5.41 -0.01
C PRO A 159 -12.82 -5.15 -0.04
N LYS A 160 -12.40 -4.15 -0.81
CA LYS A 160 -10.99 -3.74 -0.94
C LYS A 160 -10.77 -2.41 -0.24
N LEU A 161 -9.71 -2.32 0.56
CA LEU A 161 -9.32 -1.06 1.19
C LEU A 161 -8.84 -0.06 0.13
N LEU A 162 -9.41 1.15 0.17
CA LEU A 162 -9.09 2.26 -0.73
C LEU A 162 -8.11 3.23 -0.09
N ASN A 163 -6.82 2.96 -0.26
CA ASN A 163 -5.75 3.85 0.20
C ASN A 163 -5.45 4.97 -0.81
N LEU A 164 -5.29 4.58 -2.08
CA LEU A 164 -4.94 5.46 -3.19
C LEU A 164 -5.98 5.36 -4.30
N ASN A 165 -6.20 6.47 -5.00
CA ASN A 165 -7.03 6.48 -6.20
C ASN A 165 -6.21 6.08 -7.44
N VAL A 166 -6.88 6.00 -8.59
CA VAL A 166 -6.25 5.69 -9.88
C VAL A 166 -5.14 6.66 -10.30
N ALA A 167 -5.12 7.87 -9.73
CA ALA A 167 -4.09 8.88 -9.95
C ALA A 167 -2.98 8.86 -8.88
N GLY A 168 -2.92 7.83 -8.04
CA GLY A 168 -1.93 7.68 -6.97
C GLY A 168 -2.08 8.64 -5.79
N LYS A 169 -3.21 9.35 -5.68
CA LYS A 169 -3.49 10.28 -4.57
C LYS A 169 -4.28 9.58 -3.47
N LYS A 170 -4.05 9.98 -2.21
CA LYS A 170 -4.82 9.47 -1.05
C LYS A 170 -6.32 9.67 -1.27
N VAL A 171 -7.08 8.60 -1.12
CA VAL A 171 -8.55 8.62 -1.28
C VAL A 171 -9.20 9.30 -0.09
N LEU A 172 -8.80 8.93 1.12
CA LEU A 172 -9.30 9.52 2.37
C LEU A 172 -8.27 10.51 2.93
N ARG A 173 -8.73 11.72 3.29
CA ARG A 173 -7.95 12.78 3.93
C ARG A 173 -8.67 13.32 5.15
N GLY A 174 -7.98 14.15 5.94
CA GLY A 174 -8.51 14.77 7.16
C GLY A 174 -8.05 14.05 8.41
N THR A 175 -8.84 14.13 9.49
CA THR A 175 -8.59 13.40 10.74
C THR A 175 -9.05 11.95 10.56
N ILE A 176 -8.17 11.11 10.00
CA ILE A 176 -8.42 9.67 9.77
C ILE A 176 -8.16 8.83 11.03
N GLU A 177 -7.35 9.32 11.96
CA GLU A 177 -7.11 8.73 13.28
C GLU A 177 -7.55 9.73 14.35
N ALA A 178 -8.20 9.22 15.40
CA ALA A 178 -8.64 10.01 16.54
C ALA A 178 -8.49 9.22 17.83
N GLU A 179 -8.14 9.92 18.90
CA GLU A 179 -8.21 9.40 20.25
C GLU A 179 -9.58 9.67 20.85
N MET A 180 -10.05 8.71 21.63
CA MET A 180 -11.22 8.85 22.47
C MET A 180 -10.93 9.89 23.55
N LYS A 181 -11.91 10.75 23.82
CA LYS A 181 -11.88 11.72 24.90
C LYS A 181 -12.49 11.14 26.17
N GLU A 182 -12.19 11.77 27.31
CA GLU A 182 -12.69 11.35 28.63
C GLU A 182 -14.23 11.31 28.73
N ASP A 183 -14.93 12.11 27.92
CA ASP A 183 -16.39 12.08 27.76
C ASP A 183 -16.90 10.87 26.95
N SER A 184 -16.03 9.90 26.69
CA SER A 184 -16.26 8.69 25.90
C SER A 184 -16.60 8.94 24.43
N THR A 185 -16.26 10.13 23.90
CA THR A 185 -16.49 10.47 22.49
C THR A 185 -15.24 10.33 21.64
N ILE A 186 -15.44 9.98 20.37
CA ILE A 186 -14.42 9.88 19.34
C ILE A 186 -14.85 10.80 18.21
N TYR A 187 -13.97 11.73 17.81
CA TYR A 187 -14.30 12.74 16.81
C TYR A 187 -13.31 12.79 15.65
N PHE A 188 -13.78 12.35 14.48
CA PHE A 188 -13.07 12.47 13.21
C PHE A 188 -13.55 13.72 12.47
N LYS A 189 -12.80 14.81 12.61
CA LYS A 189 -13.13 16.10 11.98
C LYS A 189 -12.62 16.19 10.54
N ASN A 190 -13.42 16.85 9.70
CA ASN A 190 -13.02 17.26 8.35
C ASN A 190 -12.45 16.12 7.49
N LEU A 191 -13.09 14.95 7.57
CA LEU A 191 -12.86 13.84 6.66
C LEU A 191 -13.23 14.24 5.25
N VAL A 192 -12.39 13.89 4.27
CA VAL A 192 -12.61 14.21 2.86
C VAL A 192 -12.34 12.97 2.02
N ILE A 193 -13.29 12.61 1.16
CA ILE A 193 -13.12 11.55 0.16
C ILE A 193 -12.82 12.21 -1.19
N ASN A 194 -11.69 11.85 -1.80
CA ASN A 194 -11.19 12.37 -3.08
C ASN A 194 -11.59 11.54 -4.29
N GLU A 195 -12.56 10.66 -4.11
CA GLU A 195 -12.99 9.74 -5.15
C GLU A 195 -14.52 9.73 -5.25
N VAL A 196 -15.04 9.43 -6.42
CA VAL A 196 -16.48 9.22 -6.63
C VAL A 196 -16.79 7.73 -6.60
N SER A 197 -17.93 7.38 -6.02
CA SER A 197 -18.31 5.98 -5.87
C SER A 197 -18.70 5.33 -7.20
N SER A 198 -19.08 6.12 -8.21
CA SER A 198 -19.45 5.66 -9.55
C SER A 198 -18.29 5.07 -10.38
N HIS A 199 -17.05 5.11 -9.88
CA HIS A 199 -15.92 4.43 -10.51
C HIS A 199 -15.81 2.95 -10.11
N TYR A 200 -16.71 2.46 -9.27
CA TYR A 200 -16.64 1.13 -8.66
C TYR A 200 -17.93 0.36 -8.93
N THR A 201 -17.83 -0.97 -8.98
CA THR A 201 -18.86 -1.89 -9.48
C THR A 201 -20.24 -1.74 -8.83
N ASN A 202 -20.29 -1.33 -7.55
CA ASN A 202 -21.52 -1.19 -6.77
C ASN A 202 -21.92 0.26 -6.49
N ASP A 203 -21.30 1.23 -7.16
CA ASP A 203 -21.57 2.68 -7.04
C ASP A 203 -21.59 3.23 -5.60
N ALA A 204 -20.99 2.51 -4.66
CA ALA A 204 -21.03 2.79 -3.24
C ALA A 204 -19.74 2.36 -2.55
N PHE A 205 -19.45 3.04 -1.44
CA PHE A 205 -18.38 2.71 -0.52
C PHE A 205 -18.92 2.24 0.82
N GLN A 206 -18.00 1.69 1.60
CA GLN A 206 -18.20 1.38 3.00
C GLN A 206 -17.16 2.12 3.84
N ILE A 207 -17.60 2.78 4.90
CA ILE A 207 -16.70 3.36 5.89
C ILE A 207 -16.67 2.45 7.11
N VAL A 208 -15.48 2.14 7.58
CA VAL A 208 -15.27 1.33 8.79
C VAL A 208 -14.50 2.16 9.80
N VAL A 209 -15.00 2.22 11.04
CA VAL A 209 -14.28 2.79 12.18
C VAL A 209 -13.90 1.65 13.11
N ALA A 210 -12.60 1.48 13.36
CA ALA A 210 -12.09 0.40 14.21
C ALA A 210 -11.10 0.93 15.24
N ASN A 211 -10.98 0.20 16.35
CA ASN A 211 -9.96 0.45 17.35
C ASN A 211 -8.61 -0.09 16.86
N LEU A 212 -7.54 0.69 17.01
CA LEU A 212 -6.21 0.31 16.52
C LEU A 212 -5.46 -0.63 17.46
N ASN A 213 -5.89 -0.73 18.72
CA ASN A 213 -5.12 -1.40 19.77
C ASN A 213 -5.88 -2.58 20.40
N SER A 214 -7.12 -2.85 19.99
CA SER A 214 -7.95 -3.90 20.60
C SER A 214 -9.00 -4.44 19.64
N SER A 215 -9.03 -5.77 19.48
CA SER A 215 -10.10 -6.49 18.78
C SER A 215 -11.37 -6.67 19.63
N ALA A 216 -11.34 -6.26 20.90
CA ALA A 216 -12.50 -6.40 21.80
C ALA A 216 -13.62 -5.39 21.48
N VAL A 217 -13.35 -4.38 20.67
CA VAL A 217 -14.32 -3.37 20.23
C VAL A 217 -14.84 -3.73 18.84
N LYS A 218 -16.16 -3.97 18.74
CA LYS A 218 -16.84 -4.21 17.46
C LYS A 218 -16.66 -2.98 16.56
N PRO A 219 -16.09 -3.12 15.35
CA PRO A 219 -15.98 -2.01 14.42
C PRO A 219 -17.35 -1.45 14.05
N LEU A 220 -17.44 -0.12 13.88
CA LEU A 220 -18.61 0.52 13.30
C LEU A 220 -18.50 0.45 11.78
N ILE A 221 -19.47 -0.15 11.13
CA ILE A 221 -19.53 -0.31 9.68
C ILE A 221 -20.69 0.49 9.12
N LEU A 222 -20.38 1.44 8.23
CA LEU A 222 -21.33 2.29 7.53
C LEU A 222 -21.30 1.92 6.04
N SER A 223 -22.28 1.14 5.60
CA SER A 223 -22.39 0.63 4.23
C SER A 223 -23.25 1.51 3.34
N GLY A 224 -23.11 1.38 2.02
CA GLY A 224 -23.99 2.05 1.06
C GLY A 224 -23.74 3.55 0.91
N ILE A 225 -22.51 4.00 1.13
CA ILE A 225 -22.15 5.42 1.08
C ILE A 225 -21.90 5.84 -0.36
N HIS A 226 -22.75 6.71 -0.89
CA HIS A 226 -22.59 7.27 -2.23
C HIS A 226 -21.82 8.59 -2.17
N VAL A 227 -20.69 8.66 -2.91
CA VAL A 227 -19.89 9.88 -3.04
C VAL A 227 -20.00 10.40 -4.46
N ARG A 228 -20.63 11.56 -4.61
CA ARG A 228 -20.93 12.16 -5.92
C ARG A 228 -19.87 13.18 -6.32
N ALA A 229 -19.69 13.38 -7.62
CA ALA A 229 -18.86 14.47 -8.13
C ALA A 229 -19.38 15.83 -7.64
N ARG A 230 -18.48 16.75 -7.30
CA ARG A 230 -18.85 18.08 -6.81
C ARG A 230 -19.71 18.79 -7.85
N ARG A 231 -20.90 19.24 -7.45
CA ARG A 231 -21.68 20.18 -8.28
C ARG A 231 -20.97 21.52 -8.26
N LEU A 232 -20.55 22.00 -9.44
CA LEU A 232 -20.16 23.39 -9.61
C LEU A 232 -21.42 24.23 -9.43
N VAL A 233 -21.53 24.94 -8.31
CA VAL A 233 -22.54 25.97 -8.16
C VAL A 233 -22.13 27.07 -9.14
N LYS A 234 -22.92 27.25 -10.22
CA LYS A 234 -22.75 28.41 -11.11
C LYS A 234 -22.86 29.65 -10.22
N LYS A 235 -21.80 30.46 -10.18
CA LYS A 235 -21.84 31.80 -9.59
C LYS A 235 -22.75 32.68 -10.43
#